data_AF-A0A845WNH8-F1
#
_entry.id   AF-A0A845WNH8-F1
#
_cell.length_a   1.000
_cell.length_b   1.000
_cell.length_c   1.000
_cell.angle_alpha   90.00
_cell.angle_beta   90.00
_cell.angle_gamma   90.00
#
_symmetry.space_group_name_H-M   'P 1'
#
loop_
_entity.id
_entity.type
_entity.pdbx_description
1 polymer ?
#
loop_
_entity_poly.entity_id
_entity_poly.type
_entity_poly.pdbx_seq_one_letter_code
_entity_poly.pdbx_strand_id
1 'polypeptide(L)'
;MFQSISSPPQEFHSIKLAKWLEERNVDFALRQKKGTCIQDDDAVYRALKDLDIKPGMSRFYQNISYTKSHQIGGFNLAAYWKRKYRGRGPKEPWYILTSLNSLPRTLSVDAARWGIETMFRDLKTSGYNLEYTKVNERRLLAIILLISIAYTLATLQGESVQKTGVTEYICRPTELGRPTERHSSFWIGLHAPDWVQSLHKWSDLAFLLMNQKPHKRLYFQRGLNTLSIIQTAL
;
A
#
# COMPACT_ATOMS: atom_id res chain seq x y z
N MET A 1 -16.66 -3.19 6.10
CA MET A 1 -15.51 -2.85 6.96
C MET A 1 -14.65 -4.10 7.04
N PHE A 2 -13.52 -4.15 6.32
CA PHE A 2 -12.62 -5.32 6.36
C PHE A 2 -11.74 -5.19 7.60
N GLN A 3 -12.05 -5.95 8.66
CA GLN A 3 -11.19 -6.08 9.84
C GLN A 3 -10.07 -7.08 9.54
N SER A 4 -9.21 -6.76 8.57
CA SER A 4 -8.12 -7.64 8.15
C SER A 4 -6.77 -6.96 8.40
N ILE A 5 -5.89 -7.60 9.18
CA ILE A 5 -4.56 -7.07 9.51
C ILE A 5 -3.48 -7.85 8.75
N SER A 6 -2.56 -7.12 8.11
CA SER A 6 -1.33 -7.67 7.53
C SER A 6 -0.09 -7.14 8.23
N SER A 7 0.91 -8.00 8.44
CA SER A 7 2.09 -7.67 9.24
C SER A 7 3.37 -7.44 8.44
N PRO A 8 4.24 -6.49 8.84
CA PRO A 8 5.55 -6.31 8.22
C PRO A 8 6.44 -7.56 8.34
N PRO A 9 7.30 -7.81 7.34
CA PRO A 9 7.97 -9.10 7.11
C PRO A 9 9.02 -9.50 8.15
N GLN A 10 9.34 -8.67 9.15
CA GLN A 10 10.41 -8.97 10.12
C GLN A 10 9.95 -9.04 11.58
N GLU A 11 8.76 -8.56 11.95
CA GLU A 11 8.45 -8.30 13.37
C GLU A 11 7.29 -9.13 13.94
N PHE A 12 6.39 -9.69 13.11
CA PHE A 12 5.19 -10.37 13.62
C PHE A 12 4.97 -11.74 12.98
N HIS A 13 5.81 -12.69 13.39
CA HIS A 13 5.69 -14.12 13.05
C HIS A 13 5.03 -14.94 14.17
N SER A 14 4.55 -14.27 15.22
CA SER A 14 4.11 -14.93 16.45
C SER A 14 2.78 -15.64 16.25
N ILE A 15 2.76 -16.94 16.53
CA ILE A 15 1.54 -17.77 16.59
C ILE A 15 0.61 -17.26 17.71
N LYS A 16 1.18 -16.69 18.79
CA LYS A 16 0.39 -16.09 19.87
C LYS A 16 -0.42 -14.89 19.39
N LEU A 17 0.13 -14.11 18.46
CA LEU A 17 -0.61 -12.99 17.85
C LEU A 17 -1.75 -13.51 16.98
N ALA A 18 -1.53 -14.55 16.17
CA ALA A 18 -2.57 -15.20 15.37
C ALA A 18 -3.75 -15.66 16.24
N LYS A 19 -3.45 -16.36 17.35
CA LYS A 19 -4.47 -16.79 18.32
C LYS A 19 -5.21 -15.61 18.96
N TRP A 20 -4.48 -14.58 19.38
CA TRP A 20 -5.08 -13.39 20.00
C TRP A 20 -6.01 -12.62 19.05
N LEU A 21 -5.70 -12.62 17.74
CA LEU A 21 -6.54 -12.04 16.68
C LEU A 21 -7.79 -12.89 16.42
N GLU A 22 -7.63 -14.20 16.38
CA GLU A 22 -8.75 -15.17 16.25
C GLU A 22 -9.72 -15.05 17.42
N GLU A 23 -9.23 -14.97 18.67
CA GLU A 23 -10.05 -14.75 19.87
C GLU A 23 -10.88 -13.45 19.80
N ARG A 24 -10.49 -12.51 18.93
CA ARG A 24 -11.19 -11.23 18.68
C ARG A 24 -12.04 -11.22 17.42
N ASN A 25 -12.16 -12.35 16.73
CA ASN A 25 -12.81 -12.48 15.42
C ASN A 25 -12.25 -11.51 14.37
N VAL A 26 -10.94 -11.23 14.42
CA VAL A 26 -10.25 -10.37 13.46
C VAL A 26 -9.53 -11.23 12.44
N ASP A 27 -9.83 -10.99 11.16
CA ASP A 27 -9.14 -11.69 10.08
C ASP A 27 -7.70 -11.23 9.95
N PHE A 28 -6.80 -12.13 9.54
CA PHE A 28 -5.38 -11.78 9.44
C PHE A 28 -4.64 -12.48 8.31
N ALA A 29 -3.53 -11.87 7.91
CA ALA A 29 -2.54 -12.41 6.99
C ALA A 29 -1.13 -12.08 7.51
N LEU A 30 -0.51 -13.05 8.21
CA LEU A 30 0.78 -12.89 8.87
C LEU A 30 1.87 -13.64 8.10
N ARG A 31 2.89 -12.90 7.69
CA ARG A 31 4.03 -13.48 6.97
C ARG A 31 4.84 -14.42 7.86
N GLN A 32 5.29 -15.54 7.33
CA GLN A 32 6.07 -16.55 8.05
C GLN A 32 7.48 -16.70 7.48
N LYS A 33 8.45 -17.02 8.35
CA LYS A 33 9.83 -17.32 7.96
C LYS A 33 9.91 -18.72 7.34
N LYS A 34 10.85 -18.93 6.42
CA LYS A 34 11.08 -20.24 5.77
C LYS A 34 11.43 -21.39 6.73
N GLY A 35 11.99 -21.06 7.90
CA GLY A 35 12.41 -22.05 8.89
C GLY A 35 11.27 -22.56 9.78
N THR A 36 10.08 -22.02 9.64
CA THR A 36 8.99 -22.37 10.54
C THR A 36 8.34 -23.70 10.15
N CYS A 37 7.92 -24.50 11.14
CA CYS A 37 7.41 -25.86 10.94
C CYS A 37 5.89 -25.92 11.03
N ILE A 38 5.27 -26.58 10.07
CA ILE A 38 3.83 -26.86 10.01
C ILE A 38 3.58 -28.36 10.12
N GLN A 39 2.43 -28.73 10.67
CA GLN A 39 1.88 -30.07 10.64
C GLN A 39 0.69 -30.05 9.69
N ASP A 40 0.80 -30.85 8.63
CA ASP A 40 -0.27 -31.08 7.65
C ASP A 40 -1.21 -32.20 8.15
N ASP A 41 -2.32 -32.43 7.45
CA ASP A 41 -3.35 -33.43 7.79
C ASP A 41 -2.78 -34.84 8.00
N ASP A 42 -1.67 -35.18 7.32
CA ASP A 42 -0.93 -36.44 7.47
C ASP A 42 -0.10 -36.55 8.78
N ALA A 43 -0.23 -35.58 9.70
CA ALA A 43 0.51 -35.49 10.95
C ALA A 43 2.05 -35.40 10.82
N VAL A 44 2.56 -35.11 9.62
CA VAL A 44 4.00 -34.93 9.38
C VAL A 44 4.41 -33.47 9.59
N TYR A 45 5.34 -33.24 10.52
CA TYR A 45 5.97 -31.92 10.67
C TYR A 45 6.95 -31.66 9.53
N ARG A 46 6.71 -30.61 8.74
CA ARG A 46 7.62 -30.17 7.68
C ARG A 46 7.93 -28.69 7.84
N ALA A 47 9.18 -28.30 7.57
CA ALA A 47 9.51 -26.88 7.53
C ALA A 47 8.95 -26.26 6.24
N LEU A 48 8.58 -25.00 6.27
CA LEU A 48 8.03 -24.29 5.11
C LEU A 48 8.99 -24.34 3.90
N LYS A 49 10.31 -24.31 4.15
CA LYS A 49 11.35 -24.49 3.11
C LYS A 49 11.24 -25.82 2.34
N ASP A 50 10.67 -26.86 2.94
CA ASP A 50 10.60 -28.21 2.38
C ASP A 50 9.35 -28.40 1.50
N LEU A 51 8.50 -27.36 1.36
CA LEU A 51 7.28 -27.39 0.55
C LEU A 51 7.54 -27.34 -0.98
N ASP A 52 8.80 -27.33 -1.42
CA ASP A 52 9.28 -27.26 -2.82
C ASP A 52 8.45 -26.31 -3.71
N ILE A 53 8.17 -25.11 -3.21
CA ILE A 53 7.48 -24.08 -3.99
C ILE A 53 8.48 -23.55 -5.04
N LYS A 54 8.07 -23.45 -6.31
CA LYS A 54 8.90 -22.92 -7.40
C LYS A 54 8.35 -21.59 -7.91
N PRO A 55 9.17 -20.73 -8.56
CA PRO A 55 8.67 -19.49 -9.15
C PRO A 55 7.50 -19.72 -10.11
N GLY A 56 6.37 -19.06 -9.85
CA GLY A 56 5.12 -19.20 -10.59
C GLY A 56 4.09 -20.12 -9.93
N MET A 57 4.44 -20.77 -8.82
CA MET A 57 3.52 -21.64 -8.08
C MET A 57 2.81 -20.90 -6.95
N SER A 58 1.59 -21.37 -6.67
CA SER A 58 0.83 -21.02 -5.49
C SER A 58 0.16 -22.27 -4.91
N ARG A 59 0.17 -22.41 -3.60
CA ARG A 59 -0.52 -23.47 -2.86
C ARG A 59 -1.24 -22.89 -1.66
N PHE A 60 -2.35 -23.52 -1.29
CA PHE A 60 -3.16 -23.12 -0.16
C PHE A 60 -3.45 -24.37 0.67
N TYR A 61 -2.99 -24.36 1.92
CA TYR A 61 -3.18 -25.45 2.87
C TYR A 61 -4.21 -24.99 3.89
N GLN A 62 -5.18 -25.84 4.19
CA GLN A 62 -6.25 -25.55 5.14
C GLN A 62 -6.02 -26.31 6.44
N ASN A 63 -6.55 -25.79 7.55
CA ASN A 63 -6.54 -26.46 8.86
C ASN A 63 -5.16 -26.93 9.35
N ILE A 64 -4.10 -26.21 9.02
CA ILE A 64 -2.76 -26.57 9.45
C ILE A 64 -2.56 -26.31 10.95
N SER A 65 -1.83 -27.21 11.60
CA SER A 65 -1.40 -27.07 12.99
C SER A 65 0.07 -26.68 13.07
N TYR A 66 0.48 -25.93 14.11
CA TYR A 66 1.80 -25.31 14.14
C TYR A 66 2.67 -25.71 15.33
N THR A 67 3.82 -26.35 15.05
CA THR A 67 4.89 -26.80 15.99
C THR A 67 4.53 -27.71 17.20
N LYS A 68 5.51 -28.55 17.59
CA LYS A 68 5.44 -29.61 18.61
C LYS A 68 5.06 -29.18 20.05
N SER A 69 5.15 -27.89 20.42
CA SER A 69 4.97 -27.45 21.82
C SER A 69 3.63 -26.76 22.12
N HIS A 70 2.91 -26.31 21.09
CA HIS A 70 1.63 -25.62 21.24
C HIS A 70 0.73 -26.08 20.10
N GLN A 71 -0.15 -27.06 20.35
CA GLN A 71 -1.24 -27.43 19.44
C GLN A 71 -2.24 -26.27 19.34
N ILE A 72 -1.85 -25.20 18.66
CA ILE A 72 -2.73 -24.12 18.24
C ILE A 72 -3.02 -24.42 16.77
N GLY A 73 -4.22 -24.93 16.50
CA GLY A 73 -4.59 -25.51 15.21
C GLY A 73 -5.89 -24.91 14.65
N GLY A 74 -6.00 -24.92 13.31
CA GLY A 74 -7.15 -24.43 12.57
C GLY A 74 -6.86 -23.29 11.58
N PHE A 75 -5.60 -22.87 11.42
CA PHE A 75 -5.27 -21.77 10.50
C PHE A 75 -5.00 -22.28 9.09
N ASN A 76 -5.14 -21.38 8.12
CA ASN A 76 -4.79 -21.64 6.74
C ASN A 76 -3.39 -21.09 6.43
N LEU A 77 -2.73 -21.66 5.41
CA LEU A 77 -1.44 -21.21 4.93
C LEU A 77 -1.47 -21.01 3.42
N ALA A 78 -1.20 -19.78 3.00
CA ALA A 78 -0.92 -19.46 1.62
C ALA A 78 0.61 -19.50 1.37
N ALA A 79 1.02 -20.32 0.41
CA ALA A 79 2.36 -20.33 -0.13
C ALA A 79 2.33 -19.78 -1.56
N TYR A 80 3.06 -18.70 -1.84
CA TYR A 80 3.05 -18.03 -3.13
C TYR A 80 4.46 -17.63 -3.56
N TRP A 81 4.87 -18.02 -4.76
CA TRP A 81 6.09 -17.51 -5.35
C TRP A 81 5.79 -16.86 -6.70
N LYS A 82 5.88 -15.52 -6.74
CA LYS A 82 5.72 -14.79 -7.99
C LYS A 82 6.72 -15.26 -9.04
N ARG A 83 6.23 -15.55 -10.26
CA ARG A 83 7.06 -15.94 -11.40
C ARG A 83 8.11 -14.88 -11.68
N LYS A 84 9.34 -15.32 -11.92
CA LYS A 84 10.44 -14.45 -12.35
C LYS A 84 10.31 -14.19 -13.84
N TYR A 85 10.36 -12.92 -14.24
CA TYR A 85 10.38 -12.52 -15.64
C TYR A 85 11.64 -11.70 -15.89
N ARG A 86 12.44 -12.07 -16.91
CA ARG A 86 13.72 -11.41 -17.26
C ARG A 86 14.63 -11.21 -16.04
N GLY A 87 14.74 -12.23 -15.18
CA GLY A 87 15.55 -12.18 -13.95
C GLY A 87 14.96 -11.31 -12.82
N ARG A 88 13.84 -10.62 -13.03
CA ARG A 88 13.17 -9.80 -12.02
C ARG A 88 12.09 -10.61 -11.30
N GLY A 89 12.14 -10.58 -9.97
CA GLY A 89 11.14 -11.20 -9.10
C GLY A 89 11.67 -11.45 -7.69
N PRO A 90 10.79 -11.85 -6.76
CA PRO A 90 11.19 -12.15 -5.39
C PRO A 90 12.18 -13.34 -5.36
N LYS A 91 13.20 -13.19 -4.50
CA LYS A 91 14.26 -14.20 -4.32
C LYS A 91 13.76 -15.45 -3.61
N GLU A 92 12.74 -15.32 -2.78
CA GLU A 92 12.18 -16.38 -1.95
C GLU A 92 10.63 -16.41 -2.06
N PRO A 93 10.00 -17.58 -1.84
CA PRO A 93 8.55 -17.71 -1.76
C PRO A 93 8.00 -16.97 -0.53
N TRP A 94 6.73 -16.60 -0.61
CA TRP A 94 6.00 -15.97 0.47
C TRP A 94 5.14 -17.03 1.15
N TYR A 95 5.31 -17.17 2.46
CA TYR A 95 4.46 -18.01 3.30
C TYR A 95 3.64 -17.09 4.19
N ILE A 96 2.33 -17.24 4.15
CA ILE A 96 1.38 -16.36 4.83
C ILE A 96 0.41 -17.21 5.62
N LEU A 97 0.48 -17.10 6.95
CA LEU A 97 -0.49 -17.69 7.87
C LEU A 97 -1.73 -16.81 7.89
N THR A 98 -2.91 -17.39 7.79
CA THR A 98 -4.14 -16.62 7.61
C THR A 98 -5.37 -17.33 8.18
N SER A 99 -6.32 -16.56 8.70
CA SER A 99 -7.68 -17.03 9.03
C SER A 99 -8.59 -17.10 7.79
N LEU A 100 -8.17 -16.47 6.68
CA LEU A 100 -8.99 -16.35 5.48
C LEU A 100 -9.05 -17.68 4.74
N ASN A 101 -10.18 -17.99 4.10
CA ASN A 101 -10.41 -19.27 3.41
C ASN A 101 -10.03 -19.26 1.91
N SER A 102 -9.35 -18.22 1.43
CA SER A 102 -9.11 -18.01 0.01
C SER A 102 -7.75 -17.39 -0.26
N LEU A 103 -6.92 -18.09 -1.06
CA LEU A 103 -5.62 -17.62 -1.50
C LEU A 103 -5.66 -16.20 -2.13
N PRO A 104 -6.56 -15.89 -3.10
CA PRO A 104 -6.70 -14.53 -3.62
C PRO A 104 -6.93 -13.46 -2.54
N ARG A 105 -7.79 -13.74 -1.55
CA ARG A 105 -8.06 -12.80 -0.45
C ARG A 105 -6.84 -12.63 0.46
N THR A 106 -6.15 -13.72 0.78
CA THR A 106 -4.92 -13.66 1.57
C THR A 106 -3.85 -12.83 0.87
N LEU A 107 -3.68 -13.01 -0.44
CA LEU A 107 -2.73 -12.22 -1.22
C LEU A 107 -3.14 -10.74 -1.32
N SER A 108 -4.44 -10.42 -1.42
CA SER A 108 -4.88 -9.03 -1.42
C SER A 108 -4.63 -8.33 -0.08
N VAL A 109 -4.85 -9.02 1.05
CA VAL A 109 -4.60 -8.48 2.38
C VAL A 109 -3.10 -8.33 2.65
N ASP A 110 -2.28 -9.31 2.25
CA ASP A 110 -0.80 -9.19 2.32
C ASP A 110 -0.26 -8.08 1.41
N ALA A 111 -0.88 -7.86 0.24
CA ALA A 111 -0.51 -6.76 -0.64
C ALA A 111 -0.81 -5.39 -0.03
N ALA A 112 -1.95 -5.24 0.68
CA ALA A 112 -2.35 -3.99 1.33
C ALA A 112 -1.32 -3.51 2.38
N ARG A 113 -0.47 -4.41 2.90
CA ARG A 113 0.65 -4.10 3.79
C ARG A 113 1.59 -3.02 3.26
N TRP A 114 1.78 -2.96 1.95
CA TRP A 114 2.63 -1.94 1.30
C TRP A 114 2.10 -0.51 1.48
N GLY A 115 0.81 -0.35 1.82
CA GLY A 115 0.23 0.96 2.15
C GLY A 115 0.92 1.60 3.35
N ILE A 116 1.23 0.82 4.39
CA ILE A 116 1.93 1.31 5.59
C ILE A 116 3.36 1.75 5.26
N GLU A 117 4.08 1.00 4.42
CA GLU A 117 5.42 1.40 3.99
C GLU A 117 5.39 2.70 3.16
N THR A 118 4.35 2.90 2.36
CA THR A 118 4.14 4.13 1.58
C THR A 118 3.88 5.31 2.53
N MET A 119 2.99 5.13 3.51
CA MET A 119 2.75 6.12 4.56
C MET A 119 4.04 6.47 5.31
N PHE A 120 4.82 5.49 5.76
CA PHE A 120 6.07 5.77 6.45
C PHE A 120 7.07 6.55 5.59
N ARG A 121 7.12 6.29 4.29
CA ARG A 121 7.96 7.06 3.37
C ARG A 121 7.51 8.52 3.31
N ASP A 122 6.20 8.74 3.14
CA ASP A 122 5.58 10.07 3.05
C ASP A 122 5.67 10.86 4.36
N LEU A 123 5.71 10.19 5.51
CA LEU A 123 5.96 10.82 6.81
C LEU A 123 7.42 11.24 7.02
N LYS A 124 8.36 10.51 6.41
CA LYS A 124 9.81 10.74 6.51
C LYS A 124 10.25 11.64 5.35
N THR A 125 11.24 11.21 4.59
CA THR A 125 11.95 12.02 3.60
C THR A 125 11.13 12.36 2.35
N SER A 126 10.04 11.64 2.04
CA SER A 126 9.22 11.93 0.86
C SER A 126 8.00 12.81 1.12
N GLY A 127 7.88 13.43 2.29
CA GLY A 127 6.80 14.37 2.56
C GLY A 127 7.10 15.26 3.77
N TYR A 128 6.58 14.89 4.95
CA TYR A 128 6.59 15.75 6.14
C TYR A 128 7.95 15.89 6.83
N ASN A 129 8.96 15.13 6.39
CA ASN A 129 10.35 15.24 6.83
C ASN A 129 10.56 15.10 8.34
N LEU A 130 9.78 14.22 8.98
CA LEU A 130 9.78 14.02 10.43
C LEU A 130 11.16 13.73 11.01
N GLU A 131 12.04 13.04 10.27
CA GLU A 131 13.40 12.66 10.72
C GLU A 131 14.31 13.87 10.97
N TYR A 132 13.99 15.04 10.42
CA TYR A 132 14.76 16.27 10.62
C TYR A 132 14.14 17.20 11.66
N THR A 133 12.99 16.83 12.24
CA THR A 133 12.34 17.63 13.27
C THR A 133 13.07 17.44 14.61
N LYS A 134 13.87 18.44 15.02
CA LYS A 134 14.60 18.44 16.30
C LYS A 134 13.70 18.88 17.46
N VAL A 135 12.55 18.24 17.63
CA VAL A 135 11.54 18.58 18.63
C VAL A 135 11.62 17.66 19.86
N ASN A 136 11.10 18.13 20.99
CA ASN A 136 10.97 17.30 22.19
C ASN A 136 9.81 16.29 22.06
N GLU A 137 9.75 15.30 22.96
CA GLU A 137 8.78 14.20 22.93
C GLU A 137 7.31 14.68 22.86
N ARG A 138 6.91 15.63 23.72
CA ARG A 138 5.54 16.14 23.72
C ARG A 138 5.16 16.79 22.39
N ARG A 139 6.06 17.58 21.81
CA ARG A 139 5.85 18.20 20.50
C ARG A 139 5.87 17.17 19.38
N LEU A 140 6.71 16.14 19.46
CA LEU A 140 6.74 15.05 18.51
C LEU A 140 5.39 14.33 18.46
N LEU A 141 4.82 13.98 19.61
CA LEU A 141 3.50 13.35 19.70
C LEU A 141 2.41 14.23 19.08
N ALA A 142 2.40 15.53 19.40
CA ALA A 142 1.44 16.47 18.82
C ALA A 142 1.60 16.59 17.30
N ILE A 143 2.83 16.63 16.79
CA ILE A 143 3.13 16.68 15.36
C ILE A 143 2.69 15.40 14.66
N ILE A 144 2.96 14.22 15.22
CA ILE A 144 2.53 12.93 14.66
C ILE A 144 1.00 12.89 14.55
N LEU A 145 0.29 13.36 15.57
CA LEU A 145 -1.18 13.43 15.53
C LEU A 145 -1.68 14.36 14.42
N LEU A 146 -1.14 15.58 14.35
CA LEU A 146 -1.51 16.56 13.32
C LEU A 146 -1.22 16.04 11.91
N ILE A 147 -0.05 15.44 11.71
CA ILE A 147 0.33 14.84 10.43
C ILE A 147 -0.59 13.67 10.10
N SER A 148 -0.98 12.83 11.07
CA SER A 148 -1.89 11.72 10.82
C SER A 148 -3.25 12.20 10.29
N ILE A 149 -3.78 13.29 10.84
CA ILE A 149 -5.00 13.93 10.36
C ILE A 149 -4.79 14.51 8.96
N ALA A 150 -3.73 15.31 8.77
CA ALA A 150 -3.42 15.95 7.49
C ALA A 150 -3.18 14.93 6.37
N TYR A 151 -2.44 13.86 6.66
CA TYR A 151 -2.18 12.76 5.73
C TYR A 151 -3.46 12.03 5.33
N THR A 152 -4.37 11.78 6.29
CA THR A 152 -5.66 11.15 6.01
C THR A 152 -6.51 12.03 5.09
N LEU A 153 -6.61 13.33 5.39
CA LEU A 153 -7.36 14.29 4.56
C LEU A 153 -6.78 14.37 3.14
N ALA A 154 -5.47 14.53 3.01
CA ALA A 154 -4.80 14.57 1.71
C ALA A 154 -4.96 13.25 0.93
N THR A 155 -4.91 12.11 1.60
CA THR A 155 -5.13 10.80 0.96
C THR A 155 -6.55 10.67 0.41
N LEU A 156 -7.56 11.02 1.21
CA LEU A 156 -8.98 10.99 0.79
C LEU A 156 -9.25 11.94 -0.39
N GLN A 157 -8.67 13.14 -0.33
CA GLN A 157 -8.75 14.11 -1.42
C GLN A 157 -8.09 13.58 -2.69
N GLY A 158 -6.89 12.99 -2.57
CA GLY A 158 -6.20 12.37 -3.69
C GLY A 158 -6.98 11.22 -4.33
N GLU A 159 -7.66 10.39 -3.53
CA GLU A 159 -8.55 9.34 -4.05
C GLU A 159 -9.76 9.92 -4.78
N SER A 160 -10.36 11.00 -4.26
CA SER A 160 -11.44 11.73 -4.93
C SER A 160 -10.99 12.22 -6.31
N VAL A 161 -9.82 12.87 -6.37
CA VAL A 161 -9.22 13.38 -7.61
C VAL A 161 -8.86 12.24 -8.56
N GLN A 162 -8.33 11.12 -8.08
CA GLN A 162 -8.03 9.95 -8.94
C GLN A 162 -9.26 9.43 -9.68
N LYS A 163 -10.43 9.43 -9.05
CA LYS A 163 -11.69 8.98 -9.67
C LYS A 163 -12.13 9.85 -10.84
N THR A 164 -11.65 11.09 -10.93
CA THR A 164 -11.97 11.99 -12.05
C THR A 164 -11.18 11.67 -13.33
N GLY A 165 -10.09 10.88 -13.23
CA GLY A 165 -9.27 10.49 -14.38
C GLY A 165 -8.33 11.57 -14.94
N VAL A 166 -8.18 12.71 -14.25
CA VAL A 166 -7.37 13.85 -14.75
C VAL A 166 -6.01 14.01 -14.04
N THR A 167 -5.54 12.98 -13.35
CA THR A 167 -4.33 13.03 -12.50
C THR A 167 -3.05 13.37 -13.26
N GLU A 168 -3.02 13.12 -14.58
CA GLU A 168 -1.88 13.47 -15.45
C GLU A 168 -1.61 14.98 -15.54
N TYR A 169 -2.60 15.83 -15.25
CA TYR A 169 -2.44 17.29 -15.23
C TYR A 169 -1.83 17.79 -13.91
N ILE A 170 -1.96 17.00 -12.85
CA ILE A 170 -1.55 17.35 -11.49
C ILE A 170 -0.17 16.78 -11.19
N CYS A 171 0.04 15.52 -11.56
CA CYS A 171 1.24 14.77 -11.26
C CYS A 171 1.77 14.08 -12.50
N ARG A 172 3.07 13.81 -12.50
CA ARG A 172 3.70 13.12 -13.63
C ARG A 172 3.16 11.69 -13.76
N PRO A 173 2.69 11.28 -14.95
CA PRO A 173 2.25 9.91 -15.18
C PRO A 173 3.33 8.88 -14.85
N THR A 174 2.88 7.70 -14.45
CA THR A 174 3.74 6.54 -14.19
C THR A 174 4.45 6.11 -15.47
N GLU A 175 5.78 5.96 -15.42
CA GLU A 175 6.56 5.58 -16.60
C GLU A 175 6.29 4.15 -17.07
N LEU A 176 6.36 3.93 -18.38
CA LEU A 176 6.29 2.60 -18.97
C LEU A 176 7.37 1.69 -18.38
N GLY A 177 6.95 0.58 -17.77
CA GLY A 177 7.82 -0.39 -17.13
C GLY A 177 8.04 -0.20 -15.62
N ARG A 178 7.49 0.85 -15.01
CA ARG A 178 7.43 0.97 -13.55
C ARG A 178 6.36 0.01 -12.99
N PRO A 179 6.68 -0.82 -11.98
CA PRO A 179 5.73 -1.82 -11.48
C PRO A 179 4.68 -1.24 -10.52
N THR A 180 4.86 -0.02 -10.05
CA THR A 180 3.97 0.68 -9.12
C THR A 180 3.74 2.08 -9.63
N GLU A 181 2.64 2.70 -9.19
CA GLU A 181 2.39 4.10 -9.48
C GLU A 181 3.53 4.98 -8.94
N ARG A 182 3.74 6.10 -9.64
CA ARG A 182 4.77 7.08 -9.26
C ARG A 182 4.39 7.85 -8.01
N HIS A 183 3.13 8.25 -7.91
CA HIS A 183 2.63 9.14 -6.87
C HIS A 183 1.55 8.41 -6.07
N SER A 184 1.63 8.51 -4.73
CA SER A 184 0.58 8.03 -3.84
C SER A 184 -0.65 8.95 -3.93
N SER A 185 -1.80 8.48 -3.49
CA SER A 185 -3.00 9.33 -3.35
C SER A 185 -2.71 10.55 -2.48
N PHE A 186 -1.92 10.38 -1.41
CA PHE A 186 -1.43 11.49 -0.60
C PHE A 186 -0.76 12.60 -1.43
N TRP A 187 0.20 12.25 -2.30
CA TRP A 187 0.88 13.22 -3.17
C TRP A 187 -0.06 13.92 -4.15
N ILE A 188 -1.02 13.18 -4.72
CA ILE A 188 -2.02 13.76 -5.61
C ILE A 188 -2.90 14.74 -4.85
N GLY A 189 -3.32 14.40 -3.63
CA GLY A 189 -4.12 15.28 -2.77
C GLY A 189 -3.39 16.53 -2.32
N LEU A 190 -2.06 16.47 -2.13
CA LEU A 190 -1.26 17.68 -1.85
C LEU A 190 -1.13 18.58 -3.08
N HIS A 191 -0.88 18.01 -4.26
CA HIS A 191 -0.61 18.80 -5.46
C HIS A 191 -1.85 19.34 -6.17
N ALA A 192 -3.01 18.69 -6.01
CA ALA A 192 -4.22 19.14 -6.68
C ALA A 192 -4.63 20.57 -6.25
N PRO A 193 -4.67 20.91 -4.94
CA PRO A 193 -4.87 22.29 -4.49
C PRO A 193 -3.79 23.25 -4.98
N ASP A 194 -2.51 22.86 -4.96
CA ASP A 194 -1.40 23.70 -5.42
C ASP A 194 -1.58 24.09 -6.89
N TRP A 195 -2.00 23.15 -7.72
CA TRP A 195 -2.23 23.38 -9.14
C TRP A 195 -3.38 24.37 -9.39
N VAL A 196 -4.49 24.19 -8.68
CA VAL A 196 -5.66 25.10 -8.74
C VAL A 196 -5.29 26.49 -8.23
N GLN A 197 -4.64 26.58 -7.06
CA GLN A 197 -4.24 27.86 -6.47
C GLN A 197 -3.21 28.59 -7.33
N SER A 198 -2.28 27.86 -7.96
CA SER A 198 -1.28 28.46 -8.84
C SER A 198 -1.94 29.12 -10.04
N LEU A 199 -2.89 28.44 -10.70
CA LEU A 199 -3.60 29.07 -11.82
C LEU A 199 -4.46 30.24 -11.36
N HIS A 200 -5.08 30.16 -10.19
CA HIS A 200 -5.86 31.28 -9.65
C HIS A 200 -4.99 32.51 -9.36
N LYS A 201 -3.81 32.32 -8.76
CA LYS A 201 -2.87 33.41 -8.45
C LYS A 201 -2.23 34.04 -9.68
N TRP A 202 -1.96 33.24 -10.71
CA TRP A 202 -1.24 33.67 -11.91
C TRP A 202 -2.13 33.68 -13.16
N SER A 203 -3.44 33.80 -12.99
CA SER A 203 -4.44 33.69 -14.06
C SER A 203 -4.18 34.71 -15.17
N ASP A 204 -3.95 35.97 -14.81
CA ASP A 204 -3.69 37.05 -15.77
C ASP A 204 -2.50 36.74 -16.67
N LEU A 205 -1.37 36.36 -16.07
CA LEU A 205 -0.15 36.01 -16.79
C LEU A 205 -0.35 34.74 -17.64
N ALA A 206 -1.06 33.74 -17.11
CA ALA A 206 -1.39 32.52 -17.83
C ALA A 206 -2.23 32.83 -19.08
N PHE A 207 -3.28 33.66 -18.98
CA PHE A 207 -4.11 34.05 -20.11
C PHE A 207 -3.34 34.88 -21.15
N LEU A 208 -2.45 35.79 -20.72
CA LEU A 208 -1.56 36.51 -21.63
C LEU A 208 -0.67 35.55 -22.42
N LEU A 209 -0.06 34.56 -21.77
CA LEU A 209 0.76 33.54 -22.43
C LEU A 209 -0.07 32.66 -23.38
N MET A 210 -1.28 32.27 -22.99
CA MET A 210 -2.18 31.49 -23.84
C MET A 210 -2.56 32.26 -25.13
N ASN A 211 -2.82 33.56 -25.01
CA ASN A 211 -3.17 34.43 -26.13
C ASN A 211 -2.02 34.58 -27.15
N GLN A 212 -0.76 34.47 -26.71
CA GLN A 212 0.40 34.46 -27.62
C GLN A 212 0.51 33.20 -28.47
N LYS A 213 -0.19 32.11 -28.13
CA LYS A 213 -0.12 30.81 -28.82
C LYS A 213 -1.51 30.31 -29.26
N PRO A 214 -2.21 31.03 -30.17
CA PRO A 214 -3.58 30.71 -30.55
C PRO A 214 -3.73 29.32 -31.19
N HIS A 215 -2.69 28.84 -31.89
CA HIS A 215 -2.67 27.50 -32.48
C HIS A 215 -2.65 26.35 -31.44
N LYS A 216 -2.43 26.64 -30.15
CA LYS A 216 -2.53 25.67 -29.04
C LYS A 216 -3.81 25.82 -28.21
N ARG A 217 -4.76 26.67 -28.62
CA ARG A 217 -6.00 26.99 -27.87
C ARG A 217 -6.74 25.76 -27.35
N LEU A 218 -6.87 24.71 -28.17
CA LEU A 218 -7.55 23.46 -27.76
C LEU A 218 -6.86 22.77 -26.57
N TYR A 219 -5.53 22.80 -26.50
CA TYR A 219 -4.79 22.23 -25.37
C TYR A 219 -4.98 23.06 -24.10
N PHE A 220 -4.99 24.39 -24.21
CA PHE A 220 -5.28 25.26 -23.08
C PHE A 220 -6.70 25.08 -22.55
N GLN A 221 -7.69 24.98 -23.44
CA GLN A 221 -9.08 24.70 -23.07
C GLN A 221 -9.23 23.37 -22.34
N ARG A 222 -8.52 22.32 -22.78
CA ARG A 222 -8.48 21.04 -22.05
C ARG A 222 -7.94 21.22 -20.63
N GLY A 223 -6.83 21.93 -20.46
CA GLY A 223 -6.28 22.23 -19.14
C GLY A 223 -7.24 23.03 -18.25
N LEU A 224 -7.91 24.05 -18.80
CA LEU A 224 -8.91 24.83 -18.06
C LEU A 224 -10.14 24.02 -17.66
N ASN A 225 -10.62 23.13 -18.55
CA ASN A 225 -11.71 22.20 -18.23
C ASN A 225 -11.28 21.22 -17.13
N THR A 226 -10.06 20.70 -17.20
CA THR A 226 -9.49 19.87 -16.14
C THR A 226 -9.46 20.59 -14.80
N LEU A 227 -9.14 21.89 -14.78
CA LEU A 227 -9.16 22.69 -13.56
C LEU A 227 -10.55 22.78 -12.94
N SER A 228 -11.58 22.99 -13.75
CA SER A 228 -12.97 22.92 -13.28
C SER A 228 -13.30 21.55 -12.66
N ILE A 229 -12.88 20.46 -13.29
CA ILE A 229 -13.11 19.10 -12.80
C ILE A 229 -12.40 18.90 -11.45
N ILE A 230 -11.15 19.32 -11.33
CA ILE A 230 -10.40 19.20 -10.07
C ILE A 230 -11.08 20.01 -8.98
N GLN A 231 -11.47 21.27 -9.25
CA GLN A 231 -12.16 22.13 -8.28
C GLN A 231 -13.45 21.51 -7.73
N THR A 232 -14.20 20.74 -8.54
CA THR A 232 -15.39 20.03 -8.05
C THR A 232 -15.08 18.80 -7.19
N ALA A 233 -13.85 18.31 -7.24
CA ALA A 233 -13.40 17.12 -6.52
C ALA A 233 -12.61 17.42 -5.23
N LEU A 234 -12.18 18.69 -5.03
CA LEU A 234 -11.54 19.20 -3.81
C LEU A 234 -12.60 19.60 -2.78
#